data_AF-A0A4Q0Y9Z9-F1
#
_entry.id   AF-A0A4Q0Y9Z9-F1
#
_cell.length_a   1.000
_cell.length_b   1.000
_cell.length_c   1.000
_cell.angle_alpha   90.00
_cell.angle_beta   90.00
_cell.angle_gamma   90.00
#
_symmetry.space_group_name_H-M   'P 1'
#
loop_
_entity.id
_entity.type
_entity.pdbx_description
1 polymer ?
#
loop_
_entity_poly.entity_id
_entity_poly.type
_entity_poly.pdbx_seq_one_letter_code
_entity_poly.pdbx_strand_id
1 'polypeptide(L)'
;ILTVNKDYTQNIKENQINTVEKEKITTVKEDYEIFANKDLNTIVKRDKKTYIEQDLSLSVRNILLKYVQKDVSDKYLENLFIQVANEMGVDISNSFHLDTTNVLYEGVNEITLEATSGISLRCGGNVATVDSSGIHFNTPNYVKNSGENGVDGSEVIHEGDIINPMITNHYSTAITKQLEKTLYIQAESTLKNGRSVNVTLKGLDANGEIIAEETKVTTIQKNKIFQEFDIEKLKKDNNLEEDAIKKYTGNINV
;
A
#
# COMPACT_ATOMS: atom_id res chain seq x y z
N ILE A 1 -73.67 27.28 -2.81
CA ILE A 1 -72.71 27.75 -1.78
C ILE A 1 -73.14 27.12 -0.46
N LEU A 2 -72.27 26.38 0.21
CA LEU A 2 -72.50 25.89 1.56
C LEU A 2 -71.75 26.81 2.53
N THR A 3 -72.46 27.42 3.46
CA THR A 3 -71.90 28.26 4.52
C THR A 3 -72.29 27.66 5.86
N VAL A 4 -71.29 27.36 6.69
CA VAL A 4 -71.49 26.79 8.02
C VAL A 4 -70.89 27.76 9.04
N ASN A 5 -71.67 28.17 10.04
CA ASN A 5 -71.26 29.16 11.03
C ASN A 5 -70.68 28.57 12.33
N LYS A 6 -70.73 27.24 12.47
CA LYS A 6 -70.22 26.45 13.62
C LYS A 6 -69.73 25.09 13.10
N ASP A 7 -70.13 24.01 13.73
CA ASP A 7 -69.67 22.66 13.43
C ASP A 7 -70.37 22.08 12.20
N TYR A 8 -69.60 21.37 11.39
CA TYR A 8 -70.09 20.56 10.29
C TYR A 8 -69.48 19.17 10.38
N THR A 9 -70.33 18.16 10.47
CA THR A 9 -69.92 16.75 10.49
C THR A 9 -70.53 16.05 9.29
N GLN A 10 -69.69 15.33 8.54
CA GLN A 10 -70.12 14.51 7.42
C GLN A 10 -69.74 13.05 7.69
N ASN A 11 -70.75 12.17 7.73
CA ASN A 11 -70.56 10.72 7.85
C ASN A 11 -70.82 10.08 6.49
N ILE A 12 -69.84 9.37 5.96
CA ILE A 12 -69.93 8.71 4.65
C ILE A 12 -69.83 7.22 4.87
N LYS A 13 -70.87 6.49 4.45
CA LYS A 13 -70.98 5.04 4.67
C LYS A 13 -70.24 4.21 3.61
N GLU A 14 -70.01 4.81 2.45
CA GLU A 14 -69.33 4.18 1.31
C GLU A 14 -68.25 5.12 0.77
N ASN A 15 -68.46 5.74 -0.39
CA ASN A 15 -67.45 6.50 -1.11
C ASN A 15 -67.71 8.01 -1.10
N GLN A 16 -66.64 8.80 -1.08
CA GLN A 16 -66.66 10.24 -1.33
C GLN A 16 -65.73 10.57 -2.50
N ILE A 17 -66.26 11.24 -3.52
CA ILE A 17 -65.47 11.73 -4.65
C ILE A 17 -65.69 13.24 -4.73
N ASN A 18 -64.60 14.00 -4.70
CA ASN A 18 -64.61 15.45 -4.85
C ASN A 18 -63.85 15.82 -6.13
N THR A 19 -64.57 16.35 -7.12
CA THR A 19 -63.96 16.91 -8.33
C THR A 19 -63.88 18.43 -8.21
N VAL A 20 -62.68 18.97 -8.42
CA VAL A 20 -62.42 20.41 -8.36
C VAL A 20 -61.84 20.83 -9.71
N GLU A 21 -62.57 21.67 -10.44
CA GLU A 21 -62.19 22.07 -11.81
C GLU A 21 -61.04 23.08 -11.85
N LYS A 22 -60.92 23.93 -10.82
CA LYS A 22 -59.92 25.01 -10.78
C LYS A 22 -59.02 24.97 -9.55
N GLU A 23 -59.60 25.14 -8.36
CA GLU A 23 -58.81 25.29 -7.13
C GLU A 23 -59.61 24.89 -5.88
N LYS A 24 -58.89 24.34 -4.88
CA LYS A 24 -59.38 24.12 -3.52
C LYS A 24 -58.37 24.71 -2.54
N ILE A 25 -58.82 25.66 -1.73
CA ILE A 25 -58.05 26.24 -0.63
C ILE A 25 -58.65 25.74 0.68
N THR A 26 -57.81 25.39 1.64
CA THR A 26 -58.24 25.03 3.00
C THR A 26 -57.37 25.82 3.97
N THR A 27 -58.02 26.61 4.82
CA THR A 27 -57.36 27.41 5.85
C THR A 27 -57.90 26.96 7.20
N VAL A 28 -56.98 26.64 8.11
CA VAL A 28 -57.29 26.20 9.47
C VAL A 28 -56.54 27.14 10.41
N LYS A 29 -57.22 27.60 11.47
CA LYS A 29 -56.66 28.57 12.42
C LYS A 29 -55.84 27.94 13.54
N GLU A 30 -56.11 26.67 13.79
CA GLU A 30 -55.50 25.86 14.84
C GLU A 30 -55.06 24.55 14.19
N ASP A 31 -55.54 23.40 14.67
CA ASP A 31 -55.04 22.10 14.29
C ASP A 31 -55.77 21.50 13.08
N TYR A 32 -55.01 20.83 12.21
CA TYR A 32 -55.53 20.04 11.10
C TYR A 32 -54.99 18.62 11.17
N GLU A 33 -55.84 17.68 11.56
CA GLU A 33 -55.49 16.28 11.73
C GLU A 33 -56.13 15.39 10.65
N ILE A 34 -55.35 14.45 10.13
CA ILE A 34 -55.84 13.40 9.23
C ILE A 34 -55.54 12.05 9.88
N PHE A 35 -56.59 11.33 10.24
CA PHE A 35 -56.49 9.95 10.72
C PHE A 35 -56.95 8.98 9.63
N ALA A 36 -56.05 8.09 9.21
CA ALA A 36 -56.37 6.97 8.33
C ALA A 36 -56.23 5.66 9.11
N ASN A 37 -57.33 4.92 9.24
CA ASN A 37 -57.35 3.65 9.99
C ASN A 37 -56.69 2.48 9.23
N LYS A 38 -56.38 2.67 7.95
CA LYS A 38 -55.69 1.73 7.08
C LYS A 38 -54.66 2.49 6.26
N ASP A 39 -54.95 2.73 4.98
CA ASP A 39 -54.01 3.33 4.05
C ASP A 39 -54.37 4.79 3.76
N LEU A 40 -53.35 5.64 3.70
CA LEU A 40 -53.43 7.01 3.17
C LEU A 40 -52.56 7.11 1.92
N ASN A 41 -53.18 7.04 0.75
CA ASN A 41 -52.49 7.18 -0.53
C ASN A 41 -52.63 8.59 -1.08
N THR A 42 -51.52 9.24 -1.40
CA THR A 42 -51.49 10.57 -2.04
C THR A 42 -50.79 10.47 -3.39
N ILE A 43 -51.51 10.77 -4.47
CA ILE A 43 -50.97 10.79 -5.83
C ILE A 43 -51.00 12.22 -6.35
N VAL A 44 -49.84 12.72 -6.76
CA VAL A 44 -49.67 14.07 -7.31
C VAL A 44 -49.11 13.94 -8.72
N LYS A 45 -49.78 14.55 -9.71
CA LYS A 45 -49.40 14.39 -11.13
C LYS A 45 -48.25 15.29 -11.60
N ARG A 46 -48.03 16.42 -10.92
CA ARG A 46 -47.04 17.41 -11.33
C ARG A 46 -46.10 17.76 -10.19
N ASP A 47 -46.51 18.68 -9.32
CA ASP A 47 -45.65 19.21 -8.26
C ASP A 47 -46.33 19.08 -6.89
N LYS A 48 -45.56 18.64 -5.89
CA LYS A 48 -45.91 18.75 -4.48
C LYS A 48 -44.92 19.70 -3.83
N LYS A 49 -45.42 20.77 -3.20
CA LYS A 49 -44.63 21.68 -2.37
C LYS A 49 -45.13 21.59 -0.95
N THR A 50 -44.22 21.64 0.02
CA THR A 50 -44.55 21.60 1.44
C THR A 50 -43.66 22.62 2.14
N TYR A 51 -44.29 23.52 2.88
CA TYR A 51 -43.64 24.55 3.67
C TYR A 51 -44.06 24.34 5.12
N ILE A 52 -43.10 24.28 6.02
CA ILE A 52 -43.28 24.09 7.45
C ILE A 52 -42.49 25.20 8.11
N GLU A 53 -43.16 26.01 8.93
CA GLU A 53 -42.56 27.21 9.53
C GLU A 53 -41.81 26.92 10.82
N GLN A 54 -42.16 25.82 11.49
CA GLN A 54 -41.56 25.39 12.75
C GLN A 54 -40.91 24.02 12.54
N ASP A 55 -41.51 22.96 13.06
CA ASP A 55 -40.89 21.65 13.15
C ASP A 55 -41.63 20.58 12.32
N LEU A 56 -40.86 19.62 11.81
CA LEU A 56 -41.38 18.39 11.20
C LEU A 56 -40.91 17.18 12.01
N SER A 57 -41.86 16.43 12.56
CA SER A 57 -41.59 15.12 13.16
C SER A 57 -42.21 14.00 12.31
N LEU A 58 -41.39 13.02 11.93
CA LEU A 58 -41.82 11.84 11.18
C LEU A 58 -41.40 10.58 11.94
N SER A 59 -42.36 9.73 12.28
CA SER A 59 -42.12 8.43 12.90
C SER A 59 -42.71 7.32 12.03
N VAL A 60 -41.86 6.38 11.61
CA VAL A 60 -42.25 5.20 10.83
C VAL A 60 -41.84 3.96 11.62
N ARG A 61 -42.79 3.07 11.90
CA ARG A 61 -42.55 1.88 12.75
C ARG A 61 -41.91 0.71 12.01
N ASN A 62 -42.04 0.66 10.69
CA ASN A 62 -41.57 -0.47 9.89
C ASN A 62 -40.55 -0.01 8.86
N ILE A 63 -40.98 0.32 7.64
CA ILE A 63 -40.08 0.66 6.54
C ILE A 63 -40.48 2.01 5.94
N LEU A 64 -39.49 2.88 5.75
CA LEU A 64 -39.58 4.07 4.91
C LEU A 64 -38.76 3.83 3.63
N LEU A 65 -39.44 3.67 2.50
CA LEU A 65 -38.81 3.58 1.18
C LEU A 65 -39.01 4.88 0.41
N LYS A 66 -37.92 5.52 0.00
CA LYS A 66 -37.93 6.73 -0.84
C LYS A 66 -37.20 6.43 -2.15
N TYR A 67 -37.90 6.59 -3.27
CA TYR A 67 -37.33 6.47 -4.61
C TYR A 67 -37.46 7.80 -5.35
N VAL A 68 -36.36 8.29 -5.91
CA VAL A 68 -36.31 9.51 -6.72
C VAL A 68 -35.64 9.13 -8.04
N GLN A 69 -36.32 9.37 -9.16
CA GLN A 69 -35.83 8.96 -10.49
C GLN A 69 -34.70 9.85 -11.02
N LYS A 70 -34.66 11.11 -10.58
CA LYS A 70 -33.69 12.11 -11.01
C LYS A 70 -32.94 12.61 -9.78
N ASP A 71 -32.68 13.91 -9.74
CA ASP A 71 -31.85 14.52 -8.73
C ASP A 71 -32.61 14.75 -7.42
N VAL A 72 -31.86 14.65 -6.32
CA VAL A 72 -32.28 15.07 -4.98
C VAL A 72 -31.20 15.97 -4.40
N SER A 73 -31.60 16.97 -3.64
CA SER A 73 -30.68 17.86 -2.95
C SER A 73 -31.27 18.23 -1.61
N ASP A 74 -30.56 17.87 -0.54
CA ASP A 74 -30.92 18.20 0.83
C ASP A 74 -29.94 19.26 1.35
N LYS A 75 -30.46 20.32 1.96
CA LYS A 75 -29.66 21.42 2.51
C LYS A 75 -30.02 21.63 3.97
N TYR A 76 -29.03 21.50 4.83
CA TYR A 76 -29.12 21.75 6.27
C TYR A 76 -28.30 23.01 6.59
N LEU A 77 -28.88 23.96 7.34
CA LEU A 77 -28.22 25.24 7.63
C LEU A 77 -27.26 25.17 8.81
N GLU A 78 -27.53 24.29 9.77
CA GLU A 78 -26.75 24.17 11.01
C GLU A 78 -26.06 22.82 11.09
N ASN A 79 -26.83 21.72 11.22
CA ASN A 79 -26.29 20.39 11.42
C ASN A 79 -27.14 19.29 10.76
N LEU A 80 -26.47 18.17 10.48
CA LEU A 80 -27.08 16.90 10.13
C LEU A 80 -26.53 15.84 11.09
N PHE A 81 -27.43 15.13 11.78
CA PHE A 81 -27.07 14.02 12.66
C PHE A 81 -27.82 12.77 12.21
N ILE A 82 -27.09 11.68 12.01
CA ILE A 82 -27.64 10.38 11.62
C ILE A 82 -27.15 9.36 12.62
N GLN A 83 -28.07 8.62 13.23
CA GLN A 83 -27.77 7.49 14.09
C GLN A 83 -28.34 6.23 13.47
N VAL A 84 -27.48 5.22 13.33
CA VAL A 84 -27.85 3.91 12.77
C VAL A 84 -27.48 2.84 13.78
N ALA A 85 -28.44 1.99 14.13
CA ALA A 85 -28.23 0.98 15.17
C ALA A 85 -27.38 -0.21 14.69
N ASN A 86 -27.50 -0.59 13.41
CA ASN A 86 -26.87 -1.80 12.87
C ASN A 86 -25.87 -1.48 11.74
N GLU A 87 -26.36 -1.05 10.58
CA GLU A 87 -25.53 -0.92 9.38
C GLU A 87 -26.00 0.23 8.47
N MET A 88 -25.05 0.96 7.90
CA MET A 88 -25.27 1.98 6.86
C MET A 88 -24.48 1.60 5.61
N GLY A 89 -25.19 1.37 4.50
CA GLY A 89 -24.60 1.11 3.19
C GLY A 89 -24.83 2.28 2.23
N VAL A 90 -23.83 2.57 1.40
CA VAL A 90 -23.92 3.58 0.34
C VAL A 90 -23.37 2.95 -0.94
N ASP A 91 -24.24 2.77 -1.94
CA ASP A 91 -23.88 2.25 -3.26
C ASP A 91 -23.97 3.38 -4.30
N ILE A 92 -22.84 3.67 -4.96
CA ILE A 92 -22.69 4.79 -5.88
C ILE A 92 -22.06 4.26 -7.17
N SER A 93 -22.75 4.45 -8.28
CA SER A 93 -22.32 3.94 -9.59
C SER A 93 -21.22 4.75 -10.27
N ASN A 94 -21.01 6.00 -9.86
CA ASN A 94 -20.04 6.90 -10.48
C ASN A 94 -19.07 7.48 -9.45
N SER A 95 -19.22 8.74 -9.03
CA SER A 95 -18.30 9.38 -8.10
C SER A 95 -18.94 9.73 -6.75
N PHE A 96 -18.15 9.56 -5.69
CA PHE A 96 -18.46 10.03 -4.34
C PHE A 96 -17.52 11.18 -3.99
N HIS A 97 -18.09 12.32 -3.56
CA HIS A 97 -17.34 13.48 -3.12
C HIS A 97 -17.78 13.83 -1.69
N LEU A 98 -16.81 13.85 -0.78
CA LEU A 98 -17.00 14.31 0.60
C LEU A 98 -16.00 15.43 0.86
N ASP A 99 -16.52 16.67 0.93
CA ASP A 99 -15.75 17.88 1.20
C ASP A 99 -16.12 18.41 2.58
N THR A 100 -15.12 18.62 3.42
CA THR A 100 -15.30 18.96 4.83
C THR A 100 -14.06 19.69 5.35
N THR A 101 -14.27 20.66 6.24
CA THR A 101 -13.19 21.44 6.86
C THR A 101 -12.38 20.61 7.86
N ASN A 102 -13.03 19.72 8.61
CA ASN A 102 -12.40 18.91 9.65
C ASN A 102 -12.96 17.49 9.59
N VAL A 103 -12.07 16.52 9.71
CA VAL A 103 -12.42 15.12 9.49
C VAL A 103 -11.93 14.28 10.65
N LEU A 104 -12.84 13.54 11.25
CA LEU A 104 -12.55 12.48 12.19
C LEU A 104 -13.24 11.21 11.68
N TYR A 105 -12.45 10.21 11.33
CA TYR A 105 -12.95 8.88 11.00
C TYR A 105 -12.41 7.91 12.04
N GLU A 106 -13.32 7.32 12.82
CA GLU A 106 -12.99 6.32 13.82
C GLU A 106 -13.71 5.03 13.48
N GLY A 107 -12.95 4.04 13.05
CA GLY A 107 -13.41 2.66 12.95
C GLY A 107 -13.06 1.92 14.23
N VAL A 108 -14.00 1.19 14.81
CA VAL A 108 -13.74 0.41 16.04
C VAL A 108 -12.77 -0.75 15.78
N ASN A 109 -12.84 -1.36 14.59
CA ASN A 109 -12.05 -2.54 14.23
C ASN A 109 -11.09 -2.28 13.07
N GLU A 110 -11.60 -1.87 11.90
CA GLU A 110 -10.83 -1.76 10.66
C GLU A 110 -11.42 -0.68 9.74
N ILE A 111 -10.56 -0.05 8.92
CA ILE A 111 -10.94 0.76 7.77
C ILE A 111 -10.26 0.16 6.54
N THR A 112 -11.05 -0.39 5.62
CA THR A 112 -10.55 -1.01 4.39
C THR A 112 -10.88 -0.13 3.20
N LEU A 113 -9.86 0.18 2.39
CA LEU A 113 -10.00 0.91 1.13
C LEU A 113 -9.55 -0.02 -0.02
N GLU A 114 -10.45 -0.31 -0.95
CA GLU A 114 -10.17 -1.12 -2.14
C GLU A 114 -10.45 -0.28 -3.39
N ALA A 115 -9.51 -0.29 -4.34
CA ALA A 115 -9.67 0.41 -5.61
C ALA A 115 -9.00 -0.37 -6.74
N THR A 116 -9.66 -0.42 -7.90
CA THR A 116 -9.14 -1.11 -9.10
C THR A 116 -7.93 -0.41 -9.71
N SER A 117 -7.90 0.92 -9.67
CA SER A 117 -6.84 1.71 -10.32
C SER A 117 -5.74 2.16 -9.35
N GLY A 118 -6.11 2.46 -8.10
CA GLY A 118 -5.18 2.85 -7.07
C GLY A 118 -5.80 3.76 -6.02
N ILE A 119 -5.08 3.92 -4.92
CA ILE A 119 -5.47 4.72 -3.75
C ILE A 119 -4.34 5.71 -3.48
N SER A 120 -4.67 7.00 -3.31
CA SER A 120 -3.70 8.02 -2.94
C SER A 120 -4.14 8.76 -1.69
N LEU A 121 -3.27 8.78 -0.68
CA LEU A 121 -3.44 9.53 0.56
C LEU A 121 -2.54 10.76 0.50
N ARG A 122 -3.14 11.96 0.57
CA ARG A 122 -2.42 13.23 0.39
C ARG A 122 -2.54 14.12 1.62
N CYS A 123 -1.41 14.68 2.04
CA CYS A 123 -1.33 15.74 3.05
C CYS A 123 -0.42 16.86 2.54
N GLY A 124 -1.02 17.95 2.06
CA GLY A 124 -0.31 19.04 1.41
C GLY A 124 0.47 18.55 0.17
N GLY A 125 1.78 18.76 0.17
CA GLY A 125 2.67 18.28 -0.90
C GLY A 125 3.05 16.80 -0.80
N ASN A 126 2.83 16.15 0.35
CA ASN A 126 3.20 14.75 0.56
C ASN A 126 2.09 13.82 0.08
N VAL A 127 2.46 12.73 -0.61
CA VAL A 127 1.52 11.75 -1.14
C VAL A 127 2.07 10.33 -0.93
N ALA A 128 1.21 9.42 -0.46
CA ALA A 128 1.43 7.98 -0.50
C ALA A 128 0.40 7.36 -1.46
N THR A 129 0.87 6.58 -2.43
CA THR A 129 0.02 5.97 -3.47
C THR A 129 0.25 4.48 -3.55
N VAL A 130 -0.83 3.71 -3.65
CA VAL A 130 -0.82 2.28 -3.99
C VAL A 130 -1.53 2.12 -5.33
N ASP A 131 -0.87 1.52 -6.32
CA ASP A 131 -1.43 1.24 -7.64
C ASP A 131 -0.87 -0.08 -8.23
N SER A 132 -1.20 -0.37 -9.50
CA SER A 132 -0.76 -1.60 -10.17
C SER A 132 0.76 -1.72 -10.37
N SER A 133 1.51 -0.63 -10.20
CA SER A 133 2.97 -0.60 -10.30
C SER A 133 3.67 -0.69 -8.93
N GLY A 134 2.93 -0.60 -7.83
CA GLY A 134 3.43 -0.79 -6.47
C GLY A 134 3.02 0.30 -5.49
N ILE A 135 3.89 0.55 -4.49
CA ILE A 135 3.70 1.56 -3.44
C ILE A 135 4.71 2.69 -3.65
N HIS A 136 4.20 3.92 -3.78
CA HIS A 136 5.00 5.12 -4.10
C HIS A 136 4.86 6.19 -3.01
N PHE A 137 5.95 6.88 -2.71
CA PHE A 137 5.97 8.01 -1.78
C PHE A 137 6.54 9.25 -2.48
N ASN A 138 5.75 10.32 -2.53
CA ASN A 138 6.23 11.66 -2.90
C ASN A 138 6.37 12.48 -1.62
N THR A 139 7.60 12.59 -1.11
CA THR A 139 7.92 13.39 0.06
C THR A 139 9.39 13.82 0.03
N PRO A 140 9.75 15.05 0.47
CA PRO A 140 11.14 15.48 0.54
C PRO A 140 11.93 14.74 1.64
N ASN A 141 11.24 14.21 2.67
CA ASN A 141 11.85 13.56 3.82
C ASN A 141 11.19 12.21 4.07
N TYR A 142 11.79 11.14 3.54
CA TYR A 142 11.38 9.78 3.84
C TYR A 142 12.13 9.26 5.08
N VAL A 143 11.43 9.14 6.22
CA VAL A 143 12.01 8.60 7.46
C VAL A 143 11.68 7.13 7.54
N LYS A 144 12.68 6.28 7.26
CA LYS A 144 12.55 4.81 7.26
C LYS A 144 12.16 4.23 8.64
N ASN A 145 12.57 4.89 9.73
CA ASN A 145 12.38 4.42 11.11
C ASN A 145 11.64 5.46 11.96
N SER A 146 10.32 5.59 11.77
CA SER A 146 9.47 6.15 12.82
C SER A 146 9.21 5.08 13.89
N GLY A 147 8.90 5.47 15.13
CA GLY A 147 8.69 4.54 16.26
C GLY A 147 7.47 3.61 16.16
N GLU A 148 6.80 3.55 15.00
CA GLU A 148 5.49 2.91 14.77
C GLU A 148 5.57 1.86 13.63
N ASN A 149 6.61 1.01 13.62
CA ASN A 149 6.85 -0.07 12.65
C ASN A 149 6.91 0.38 11.18
N GLY A 150 8.06 0.92 10.78
CA GLY A 150 8.36 1.22 9.37
C GLY A 150 8.44 -0.02 8.47
N VAL A 151 8.38 0.20 7.16
CA VAL A 151 8.45 -0.86 6.14
C VAL A 151 9.88 -1.38 6.00
N ASP A 152 10.10 -2.66 6.31
CA ASP A 152 11.36 -3.34 6.08
C ASP A 152 11.54 -3.70 4.61
N GLY A 153 12.34 -2.89 3.90
CA GLY A 153 12.93 -3.32 2.64
C GLY A 153 13.93 -4.44 2.91
N SER A 154 13.65 -5.64 2.40
CA SER A 154 14.56 -6.79 2.47
C SER A 154 15.92 -6.47 1.84
N GLU A 155 16.98 -6.91 2.51
CA GLU A 155 18.37 -6.76 2.09
C GLU A 155 18.59 -7.34 0.68
N VAL A 156 19.43 -6.67 -0.13
CA VAL A 156 19.73 -7.09 -1.51
C VAL A 156 20.50 -8.43 -1.47
N ILE A 157 19.85 -9.50 -1.95
CA ILE A 157 20.35 -10.89 -1.87
C ILE A 157 21.58 -11.15 -2.78
N HIS A 158 21.91 -10.23 -3.70
CA HIS A 158 23.08 -10.36 -4.59
C HIS A 158 24.05 -9.20 -4.37
N GLU A 159 25.10 -9.44 -3.57
CA GLU A 159 26.10 -8.42 -3.22
C GLU A 159 27.26 -8.27 -4.23
N GLY A 160 27.17 -8.89 -5.40
CA GLY A 160 28.19 -8.88 -6.46
C GLY A 160 28.94 -10.21 -6.59
N ASP A 161 29.88 -10.28 -7.55
CA ASP A 161 30.59 -11.49 -7.98
C ASP A 161 32.11 -11.28 -7.98
N ILE A 162 32.86 -12.38 -7.97
CA ILE A 162 34.30 -12.43 -8.26
C ILE A 162 34.48 -12.82 -9.72
N ILE A 163 35.27 -12.04 -10.44
CA ILE A 163 35.42 -12.11 -11.90
C ILE A 163 36.89 -12.43 -12.23
N ASN A 164 37.11 -13.44 -13.06
CA ASN A 164 38.41 -13.82 -13.63
C ASN A 164 39.55 -14.05 -12.59
N PRO A 165 39.39 -14.97 -11.61
CA PRO A 165 40.49 -15.31 -10.71
C PRO A 165 41.65 -15.97 -11.46
N MET A 166 42.87 -15.48 -11.26
CA MET A 166 44.07 -15.95 -11.94
C MET A 166 45.30 -15.95 -11.01
N ILE A 167 46.16 -16.95 -11.18
CA ILE A 167 47.49 -17.02 -10.55
C ILE A 167 48.52 -16.37 -11.48
N THR A 168 49.34 -15.46 -10.96
CA THR A 168 50.33 -14.70 -11.73
C THR A 168 51.68 -14.58 -11.01
N ASN A 169 52.74 -14.22 -11.76
CA ASN A 169 53.97 -13.65 -11.17
C ASN A 169 53.82 -12.15 -10.90
N HIS A 170 54.89 -11.53 -10.42
CA HIS A 170 54.96 -10.08 -10.16
C HIS A 170 54.78 -9.21 -11.40
N TYR A 171 54.91 -9.77 -12.62
CA TYR A 171 54.61 -9.08 -13.87
C TYR A 171 53.15 -9.26 -14.33
N SER A 172 52.28 -9.85 -13.51
CA SER A 172 50.89 -10.19 -13.84
C SER A 172 50.73 -11.15 -15.02
N THR A 173 51.77 -11.94 -15.32
CA THR A 173 51.71 -12.99 -16.33
C THR A 173 51.16 -14.27 -15.70
N ALA A 174 50.19 -14.91 -16.37
CA ALA A 174 49.55 -16.13 -15.88
C ALA A 174 50.56 -17.27 -15.67
N ILE A 175 50.49 -17.92 -14.51
CA ILE A 175 51.37 -19.06 -14.17
C ILE A 175 50.53 -20.29 -13.89
N THR A 176 50.92 -21.39 -14.52
CA THR A 176 50.30 -22.71 -14.31
C THR A 176 51.29 -23.82 -13.97
N LYS A 177 52.60 -23.66 -14.28
CA LYS A 177 53.61 -24.73 -14.15
C LYS A 177 55.03 -24.27 -13.75
N GLN A 178 55.27 -22.96 -13.59
CA GLN A 178 56.60 -22.43 -13.33
C GLN A 178 56.87 -22.36 -11.81
N LEU A 179 58.07 -22.79 -11.40
CA LEU A 179 58.57 -22.61 -10.04
C LEU A 179 59.00 -21.15 -9.87
N GLU A 180 58.12 -20.35 -9.26
CA GLU A 180 58.44 -19.00 -8.80
C GLU A 180 58.58 -19.01 -7.28
N LYS A 181 59.44 -18.14 -6.74
CA LYS A 181 59.56 -17.94 -5.29
C LYS A 181 58.33 -17.27 -4.69
N THR A 182 57.65 -16.45 -5.49
CA THR A 182 56.49 -15.67 -5.08
C THR A 182 55.41 -15.75 -6.16
N LEU A 183 54.16 -16.00 -5.74
CA LEU A 183 53.00 -16.01 -6.62
C LEU A 183 51.93 -15.05 -6.12
N TYR A 184 51.07 -14.62 -7.03
CA TYR A 184 49.96 -13.74 -6.75
C TYR A 184 48.66 -14.37 -7.22
N ILE A 185 47.59 -14.27 -6.43
CA ILE A 185 46.23 -14.53 -6.89
C ILE A 185 45.54 -13.18 -7.07
N GLN A 186 45.03 -12.94 -8.28
CA GLN A 186 44.38 -11.70 -8.67
C GLN A 186 42.97 -11.98 -9.22
N ALA A 187 42.02 -11.08 -8.96
CA ALA A 187 40.69 -11.09 -9.56
C ALA A 187 40.09 -9.69 -9.61
N GLU A 188 39.11 -9.50 -10.49
CA GLU A 188 38.19 -8.36 -10.46
C GLU A 188 36.95 -8.72 -9.63
N SER A 189 36.21 -7.72 -9.14
CA SER A 189 34.98 -7.99 -8.39
C SER A 189 33.98 -6.85 -8.49
N THR A 190 32.69 -7.21 -8.53
CA THR A 190 31.58 -6.25 -8.36
C THR A 190 31.13 -6.13 -6.90
N LEU A 191 31.74 -6.88 -5.98
CA LEU A 191 31.54 -6.76 -4.54
C LEU A 191 32.02 -5.39 -4.02
N LYS A 192 31.42 -4.92 -2.91
CA LYS A 192 31.78 -3.65 -2.29
C LYS A 192 33.25 -3.60 -1.85
N ASN A 193 33.91 -2.47 -2.13
CA ASN A 193 35.25 -2.18 -1.61
C ASN A 193 35.27 -2.26 -0.07
N GLY A 194 36.35 -2.79 0.49
CA GLY A 194 36.51 -3.02 1.93
C GLY A 194 35.98 -4.37 2.42
N ARG A 195 35.24 -5.13 1.60
CA ARG A 195 34.82 -6.49 1.94
C ARG A 195 36.04 -7.41 2.06
N SER A 196 36.07 -8.22 3.13
CA SER A 196 37.09 -9.25 3.31
C SER A 196 36.74 -10.49 2.49
N VAL A 197 37.74 -11.11 1.87
CA VAL A 197 37.63 -12.36 1.11
C VAL A 197 38.77 -13.29 1.48
N ASN A 198 38.51 -14.60 1.44
CA ASN A 198 39.50 -15.63 1.66
C ASN A 198 40.12 -16.04 0.32
N VAL A 199 41.42 -15.81 0.17
CA VAL A 199 42.18 -16.22 -1.02
C VAL A 199 43.03 -17.42 -0.65
N THR A 200 42.86 -18.52 -1.37
CA THR A 200 43.55 -19.79 -1.09
C THR A 200 44.44 -20.18 -2.27
N LEU A 201 45.71 -20.47 -1.98
CA LEU A 201 46.66 -21.06 -2.92
C LEU A 201 46.91 -22.53 -2.54
N LYS A 202 46.92 -23.41 -3.54
CA LYS A 202 47.15 -24.85 -3.38
C LYS A 202 48.27 -25.32 -4.31
N GLY A 203 49.23 -26.05 -3.77
CA GLY A 203 50.30 -26.74 -4.49
C GLY A 203 49.93 -28.20 -4.74
N LEU A 204 50.08 -28.65 -6.00
CA LEU A 204 49.75 -30.01 -6.43
C LEU A 204 51.01 -30.78 -6.84
N ASP A 205 51.00 -32.09 -6.58
CA ASP A 205 52.04 -33.02 -7.02
C ASP A 205 51.91 -33.38 -8.52
N ALA A 206 52.70 -34.36 -8.99
CA ALA A 206 52.66 -34.85 -10.37
C ALA A 206 51.35 -35.56 -10.73
N ASN A 207 50.64 -36.13 -9.74
CA ASN A 207 49.37 -36.83 -9.91
C ASN A 207 48.17 -35.87 -9.83
N GLY A 208 48.40 -34.62 -9.44
CA GLY A 208 47.35 -33.61 -9.24
C GLY A 208 46.73 -33.63 -7.84
N GLU A 209 47.35 -34.31 -6.87
CA GLU A 209 46.93 -34.30 -5.48
C GLU A 209 47.44 -33.03 -4.78
N ILE A 210 46.61 -32.44 -3.90
CA ILE A 210 47.00 -31.26 -3.13
C ILE A 210 47.98 -31.69 -2.03
N ILE A 211 49.19 -31.16 -2.07
CA ILE A 211 50.27 -31.47 -1.11
C ILE A 211 50.67 -30.26 -0.25
N ALA A 212 50.18 -29.06 -0.58
CA ALA A 212 50.33 -27.85 0.24
C ALA A 212 49.15 -26.89 0.03
N GLU A 213 48.76 -26.17 1.08
CA GLU A 213 47.69 -25.17 1.05
C GLU A 213 47.99 -24.00 1.99
N GLU A 214 47.74 -22.77 1.53
CA GLU A 214 47.76 -21.56 2.36
C GLU A 214 46.55 -20.68 2.02
N THR A 215 45.82 -20.24 3.04
CA THR A 215 44.70 -19.29 2.91
C THR A 215 45.05 -17.99 3.62
N LYS A 216 44.82 -16.87 2.93
CA LYS A 216 44.99 -15.51 3.47
C LYS A 216 43.72 -14.71 3.30
N VAL A 217 43.42 -13.88 4.28
CA VAL A 217 42.32 -12.90 4.21
C VAL A 217 42.87 -11.64 3.56
N THR A 218 42.18 -11.13 2.54
CA THR A 218 42.46 -9.82 1.93
C THR A 218 41.18 -9.01 1.80
N THR A 219 41.30 -7.72 1.55
CA THR A 219 40.15 -6.82 1.35
C THR A 219 40.08 -6.35 -0.08
N ILE A 220 38.87 -6.25 -0.63
CA ILE A 220 38.65 -5.73 -1.98
C ILE A 220 39.01 -4.24 -2.03
N GLN A 221 39.88 -3.87 -2.96
CA GLN A 221 40.29 -2.49 -3.17
C GLN A 221 40.17 -2.10 -4.63
N LYS A 222 39.45 -1.01 -4.90
CA LYS A 222 39.18 -0.50 -6.25
C LYS A 222 38.64 -1.61 -7.18
N ASN A 223 37.70 -2.41 -6.68
CA ASN A 223 37.06 -3.52 -7.40
C ASN A 223 38.04 -4.63 -7.81
N LYS A 224 39.18 -4.75 -7.11
CA LYS A 224 40.20 -5.76 -7.37
C LYS A 224 40.60 -6.48 -6.10
N ILE A 225 41.00 -7.73 -6.28
CA ILE A 225 41.56 -8.62 -5.27
C ILE A 225 42.98 -8.93 -5.71
N PHE A 226 43.93 -8.78 -4.79
CA PHE A 226 45.35 -9.05 -5.04
C PHE A 226 45.95 -9.61 -3.75
N GLN A 227 46.47 -10.83 -3.81
CA GLN A 227 47.07 -11.49 -2.66
C GLN A 227 48.37 -12.19 -3.04
N GLU A 228 49.42 -11.89 -2.28
CA GLU A 228 50.76 -12.47 -2.43
C GLU A 228 50.93 -13.73 -1.57
N PHE A 229 51.63 -14.72 -2.11
CA PHE A 229 52.01 -15.98 -1.49
C PHE A 229 53.52 -16.22 -1.63
N ASP A 230 54.14 -16.62 -0.53
CA ASP A 230 55.56 -16.99 -0.46
C ASP A 230 55.64 -18.51 -0.59
N ILE A 231 56.19 -18.98 -1.71
CA ILE A 231 56.21 -20.39 -2.06
C ILE A 231 57.25 -21.16 -1.27
N GLU A 232 58.36 -20.52 -0.91
CA GLU A 232 59.39 -21.12 -0.06
C GLU A 232 58.84 -21.35 1.34
N LYS A 233 58.11 -20.37 1.87
CA LYS A 233 57.40 -20.51 3.14
C LYS A 233 56.34 -21.61 3.05
N LEU A 234 55.51 -21.63 2.00
CA LEU A 234 54.48 -22.65 1.82
C LEU A 234 55.06 -24.08 1.82
N LYS A 235 56.16 -24.30 1.10
CA LYS A 235 56.84 -25.61 1.07
C LYS A 235 57.42 -25.98 2.42
N LYS A 236 58.09 -25.04 3.08
CA LYS A 236 58.69 -25.25 4.40
C LYS A 236 57.65 -25.59 5.45
N ASP A 237 56.53 -24.88 5.48
CA ASP A 237 55.44 -25.09 6.42
C ASP A 237 54.76 -26.46 6.21
N ASN A 238 54.87 -27.04 5.01
CA ASN A 238 54.34 -28.36 4.65
C ASN A 238 55.43 -29.47 4.55
N ASN A 239 56.66 -29.22 5.00
CA ASN A 239 57.80 -30.17 4.94
C ASN A 239 58.04 -30.78 3.54
N LEU A 240 57.97 -29.94 2.50
CA LEU A 240 58.12 -30.37 1.11
C LEU A 240 59.52 -30.09 0.57
N GLU A 241 60.05 -31.02 -0.23
CA GLU A 241 61.26 -30.84 -1.03
C GLU A 241 61.08 -29.76 -2.12
N GLU A 242 62.18 -29.17 -2.60
CA GLU A 242 62.16 -28.02 -3.53
C GLU A 242 61.33 -28.27 -4.80
N ASP A 243 61.29 -29.49 -5.31
CA ASP A 243 60.59 -29.85 -6.55
C ASP A 243 59.28 -30.63 -6.33
N ALA A 244 58.81 -30.77 -5.09
CA ALA A 244 57.62 -31.57 -4.78
C ALA A 244 56.35 -31.03 -5.47
N ILE A 245 56.18 -29.71 -5.53
CA ILE A 245 55.03 -29.06 -6.19
C ILE A 245 55.30 -28.94 -7.69
N LYS A 246 54.42 -29.55 -8.50
CA LYS A 246 54.47 -29.51 -9.97
C LYS A 246 53.49 -28.52 -10.58
N LYS A 247 52.43 -28.14 -9.87
CA LYS A 247 51.38 -27.22 -10.35
C LYS A 247 50.77 -26.42 -9.21
N TYR A 248 50.26 -25.23 -9.53
CA TYR A 248 49.46 -24.43 -8.60
C TYR A 248 48.01 -24.31 -9.07
N THR A 249 47.09 -24.24 -8.10
CA THR A 249 45.70 -23.80 -8.31
C THR A 249 45.27 -22.92 -7.14
N GLY A 250 44.19 -22.18 -7.31
CA GLY A 250 43.73 -21.26 -6.28
C GLY A 250 42.28 -20.86 -6.47
N ASN A 251 41.66 -20.45 -5.38
CA ASN A 251 40.27 -20.03 -5.34
C ASN A 251 40.11 -18.84 -4.39
N ILE A 252 39.05 -18.07 -4.63
CA ILE A 252 38.69 -16.90 -3.82
C ILE A 252 37.25 -17.11 -3.36
N ASN A 253 37.04 -17.09 -2.05
CA ASN A 253 35.73 -17.27 -1.44
C ASN A 253 35.37 -16.02 -0.64
N VAL A 254 34.09 -15.63 -0.70
CA VAL A 254 33.51 -14.51 0.05
C VAL A 254 33.07 -14.97 1.43
#